data_AF-A0A9N8HPD0-F1
#
_entry.id   AF-A0A9N8HPD0-F1
#
_cell.length_a   1.000
_cell.length_b   1.000
_cell.length_c   1.000
_cell.angle_alpha   90.00
_cell.angle_beta   90.00
_cell.angle_gamma   90.00
#
_symmetry.space_group_name_H-M   'P 1'
#
loop_
_entity.id
_entity.type
_entity.pdbx_description
1 polymer ?
#
loop_
_entity_poly.entity_id
_entity_poly.type
_entity_poly.pdbx_seq_one_letter_code
_entity_poly.pdbx_strand_id
1 'polypeptide(L)'
;MTKATNESSKGVAKAAKKKTTAKVSSSKTSSGGGPQRILDLVLSIETRSGDPNVPRKMVASLSGLKATTFPVTISGMKKKQGLIDYDKDFIRLTEAGRAKANAAEIEEIAMDNDTAQAEIKEKHKLGNGMAGRLFDLLKDGGAHDRNAVKEQLGCQSNGSFAVMICNLKKKGIIVYDRVTIQLADICFPLGRGGNSDCASEMSAGGAKPHPSAVDSFAIVPETTSSGECNSSNSMVSV
;
A
#
# COMPACT_ATOMS: atom_id res chain seq x y z
N MET A 1 -62.92 9.83 -22.64
CA MET A 1 -62.80 11.27 -22.35
C MET A 1 -63.36 11.52 -20.95
N THR A 2 -62.50 11.66 -19.96
CA THR A 2 -62.80 12.34 -18.69
C THR A 2 -61.48 12.87 -18.15
N LYS A 3 -61.54 14.13 -17.73
CA LYS A 3 -60.48 15.08 -17.44
C LYS A 3 -60.43 15.28 -15.92
N ALA A 4 -59.30 15.82 -15.45
CA ALA A 4 -59.06 16.42 -14.12
C ALA A 4 -58.52 15.43 -13.05
N THR A 5 -57.64 15.79 -12.12
CA THR A 5 -57.04 17.08 -11.77
C THR A 5 -55.75 16.85 -10.97
N ASN A 6 -54.84 17.80 -11.11
CA ASN A 6 -53.60 18.01 -10.37
C ASN A 6 -53.88 18.39 -8.90
N GLU A 7 -53.20 17.80 -7.92
CA GLU A 7 -53.03 18.43 -6.60
C GLU A 7 -51.62 18.22 -6.02
N SER A 8 -51.09 19.36 -5.59
CA SER A 8 -49.73 19.67 -5.19
C SER A 8 -49.46 19.25 -3.75
N SER A 9 -48.39 18.49 -3.52
CA SER A 9 -47.92 18.13 -2.17
C SER A 9 -46.61 18.86 -1.85
N LYS A 10 -46.71 19.75 -0.86
CA LYS A 10 -45.67 20.59 -0.25
C LYS A 10 -44.34 19.87 0.00
N GLY A 11 -43.26 20.43 -0.54
CA GLY A 11 -41.90 20.11 -0.18
C GLY A 11 -41.56 20.60 1.23
N VAL A 12 -41.23 19.67 2.12
CA VAL A 12 -40.67 19.96 3.44
C VAL A 12 -39.15 20.10 3.26
N ALA A 13 -38.66 21.34 3.35
CA ALA A 13 -37.24 21.66 3.33
C ALA A 13 -36.54 21.01 4.53
N LYS A 14 -35.75 19.98 4.27
CA LYS A 14 -34.93 19.29 5.27
C LYS A 14 -33.68 20.12 5.55
N ALA A 15 -33.65 20.76 6.71
CA ALA A 15 -32.50 21.55 7.18
C ALA A 15 -31.22 20.68 7.17
N ALA A 16 -30.27 21.05 6.32
CA ALA A 16 -28.96 20.41 6.23
C ALA A 16 -28.16 20.76 7.50
N LYS A 17 -28.05 19.80 8.43
CA LYS A 17 -27.08 19.86 9.52
C LYS A 17 -25.67 19.90 8.91
N LYS A 18 -25.08 21.09 8.87
CA LYS A 18 -23.68 21.33 8.54
C LYS A 18 -22.82 20.59 9.57
N LYS A 19 -22.42 19.37 9.24
CA LYS A 19 -21.48 18.57 10.03
C LYS A 19 -20.12 19.25 9.93
N THR A 20 -19.78 20.03 10.96
CA THR A 20 -18.44 20.58 11.18
C THR A 20 -17.50 19.41 11.38
N THR A 21 -16.93 18.89 10.28
CA THR A 21 -15.80 17.98 10.35
C THR A 21 -14.63 18.75 10.94
N ALA A 22 -14.26 18.38 12.16
CA ALA A 22 -13.05 18.82 12.81
C ALA A 22 -11.89 18.68 11.81
N LYS A 23 -11.21 19.80 11.56
CA LYS A 23 -9.98 19.86 10.78
C LYS A 23 -8.92 19.12 11.58
N VAL A 24 -8.76 17.83 11.27
CA VAL A 24 -7.64 17.00 11.77
C VAL A 24 -6.38 17.77 11.44
N SER A 25 -5.69 18.21 12.48
CA SER A 25 -4.40 18.88 12.41
C SER A 25 -3.42 17.92 11.75
N SER A 26 -3.20 18.12 10.46
CA SER A 26 -2.17 17.42 9.70
C SER A 26 -0.85 17.55 10.44
N SER A 27 -0.21 16.41 10.67
CA SER A 27 1.13 16.24 11.20
C SER A 27 2.05 17.38 10.74
N LYS A 28 2.79 17.91 11.72
CA LYS A 28 3.77 18.99 11.64
C LYS A 28 4.66 18.77 10.41
N THR A 29 4.26 19.37 9.29
CA THR A 29 4.88 19.10 8.00
C THR A 29 6.09 20.00 7.91
N SER A 30 7.27 19.40 7.72
CA SER A 30 8.56 20.07 7.57
C SER A 30 8.43 21.39 6.82
N SER A 31 9.04 22.45 7.37
CA SER A 31 8.83 23.85 6.94
C SER A 31 9.41 24.17 5.55
N GLY A 32 9.98 23.19 4.86
CA GLY A 32 10.46 23.33 3.50
C GLY A 32 9.35 23.37 2.44
N GLY A 33 9.56 24.15 1.38
CA GLY A 33 8.73 24.09 0.17
C GLY A 33 8.77 22.72 -0.51
N GLY A 34 7.88 22.48 -1.47
CA GLY A 34 7.77 21.19 -2.19
C GLY A 34 9.09 20.60 -2.70
N PRO A 35 10.01 21.37 -3.30
CA PRO A 35 11.34 20.86 -3.71
C PRO A 35 12.18 20.32 -2.55
N GLN A 36 12.20 21.04 -1.42
CA GLN A 36 13.00 20.65 -0.26
C GLN A 36 12.47 19.35 0.34
N ARG A 37 11.15 19.22 0.48
CA ARG A 37 10.51 17.98 0.94
C ARG A 37 10.87 16.77 0.09
N ILE A 38 10.98 16.95 -1.24
CA ILE A 38 11.41 15.87 -2.12
C ILE A 38 12.86 15.49 -1.84
N LEU A 39 13.77 16.46 -1.66
CA LEU A 39 15.17 16.19 -1.33
C LEU A 39 15.31 15.42 -0.01
N ASP A 40 14.66 15.91 1.03
CA ASP A 40 14.74 15.32 2.37
C ASP A 40 14.15 13.89 2.36
N LEU A 41 13.04 13.67 1.65
CA LEU A 41 12.44 12.35 1.49
C LEU A 41 13.33 11.37 0.72
N VAL A 42 13.92 11.81 -0.40
CA VAL A 42 14.81 10.94 -1.19
C VAL A 42 16.04 10.59 -0.38
N LEU A 43 16.65 11.56 0.32
CA LEU A 43 17.81 11.31 1.19
C LEU A 43 17.45 10.35 2.33
N SER A 44 16.26 10.50 2.93
CA SER A 44 15.77 9.61 3.98
C SER A 44 15.63 8.18 3.50
N ILE A 45 15.03 7.97 2.32
CA ILE A 45 14.84 6.64 1.76
C ILE A 45 16.19 6.03 1.33
N GLU A 46 17.05 6.81 0.69
CA GLU A 46 18.41 6.38 0.29
C GLU A 46 19.23 5.94 1.50
N THR A 47 19.24 6.73 2.58
CA THR A 47 19.99 6.43 3.81
C THR A 47 19.47 5.17 4.51
N ARG A 48 18.15 4.94 4.48
CA ARG A 48 17.53 3.76 5.11
C ARG A 48 17.66 2.49 4.28
N SER A 49 17.46 2.60 2.97
CA SER A 49 17.49 1.46 2.05
C SER A 49 18.89 1.07 1.64
N GLY A 50 19.86 1.98 1.70
CA GLY A 50 21.19 1.81 1.13
C GLY A 50 21.23 1.81 -0.40
N ASP A 51 20.08 1.97 -1.08
CA ASP A 51 19.99 2.03 -2.54
C ASP A 51 19.82 3.49 -2.99
N PRO A 52 20.71 4.02 -3.85
CA PRO A 52 20.54 5.35 -4.44
C PRO A 52 19.34 5.46 -5.39
N ASN A 53 18.74 4.34 -5.83
CA ASN A 53 17.61 4.30 -6.76
C ASN A 53 16.27 4.36 -6.04
N VAL A 54 15.81 5.55 -5.68
CA VAL A 54 14.55 5.68 -4.96
C VAL A 54 13.34 5.62 -5.92
N PRO A 55 12.34 4.74 -5.70
CA PRO A 55 11.17 4.64 -6.57
C PRO A 55 10.35 5.94 -6.61
N ARG A 56 10.16 6.50 -7.81
CA ARG A 56 9.46 7.77 -8.04
C ARG A 56 8.03 7.79 -7.49
N LYS A 57 7.31 6.67 -7.62
CA LYS A 57 5.92 6.54 -7.12
C LYS A 57 5.84 6.62 -5.59
N MET A 58 6.87 6.12 -4.90
CA MET A 58 6.96 6.16 -3.45
C MET A 58 7.17 7.60 -2.99
N VAL A 59 8.17 8.29 -3.56
CA VAL A 59 8.44 9.71 -3.24
C VAL A 59 7.24 10.60 -3.54
N ALA A 60 6.56 10.39 -4.66
CA ALA A 60 5.35 11.15 -5.00
C ALA A 60 4.26 11.01 -3.93
N SER A 61 4.05 9.78 -3.45
CA SER A 61 3.03 9.47 -2.44
C SER A 61 3.37 10.02 -1.05
N LEU A 62 4.66 10.06 -0.71
CA LEU A 62 5.15 10.54 0.59
C LEU A 62 5.30 12.07 0.63
N SER A 63 5.58 12.72 -0.50
CA SER A 63 5.78 14.17 -0.57
C SER A 63 4.56 15.01 -0.18
N GLY A 64 3.36 14.41 -0.19
CA GLY A 64 2.10 15.13 0.01
C GLY A 64 1.76 16.12 -1.11
N LEU A 65 2.53 16.14 -2.20
CA LEU A 65 2.28 17.01 -3.34
C LEU A 65 1.14 16.46 -4.20
N LYS A 66 0.40 17.36 -4.85
CA LYS A 66 -0.61 16.97 -5.84
C LYS A 66 0.07 16.25 -7.01
N ALA A 67 -0.62 15.26 -7.57
CA ALA A 67 -0.12 14.45 -8.69
C ALA A 67 0.30 15.28 -9.91
N THR A 68 -0.32 16.45 -10.15
CA THR A 68 0.04 17.38 -11.23
C THR A 68 1.25 18.26 -10.90
N THR A 69 1.47 18.57 -9.62
CA THR A 69 2.57 19.43 -9.16
C THR A 69 3.88 18.67 -9.10
N PHE A 70 3.86 17.41 -8.64
CA PHE A 70 5.06 16.60 -8.44
C PHE A 70 5.96 16.49 -9.70
N PRO A 71 5.44 16.19 -10.91
CA PRO A 71 6.26 16.13 -12.14
C PRO A 71 6.89 17.48 -12.51
N VAL A 72 6.19 18.59 -12.27
CA VAL A 72 6.69 19.94 -12.55
C VAL A 72 7.83 20.28 -11.60
N THR A 73 7.67 19.95 -10.32
CA THR A 73 8.69 20.18 -9.29
C THR A 73 9.98 19.43 -9.59
N ILE A 74 9.93 18.12 -9.85
CA ILE A 74 11.14 17.33 -10.16
C ILE A 74 11.82 17.79 -11.45
N SER A 75 11.05 18.17 -12.47
CA SER A 75 11.59 18.72 -13.73
C SER A 75 12.32 20.04 -13.49
N GLY A 76 11.78 20.90 -12.62
CA GLY A 76 12.43 22.12 -12.18
C GLY A 76 13.72 21.87 -11.40
N MET A 77 13.72 20.91 -10.47
CA MET A 77 14.91 20.56 -9.67
C MET A 77 16.06 20.01 -10.53
N LYS A 78 15.75 19.18 -11.53
CA LYS A 78 16.74 18.68 -12.50
C LYS A 78 17.27 19.80 -13.38
N LYS A 79 16.38 20.51 -14.09
CA LYS A 79 16.79 21.47 -15.15
C LYS A 79 17.37 22.78 -14.61
N LYS A 80 16.85 23.31 -13.50
CA LYS A 80 17.24 24.65 -13.01
C LYS A 80 18.34 24.61 -11.96
N GLN A 81 18.36 23.56 -11.15
CA GLN A 81 19.19 23.51 -9.96
C GLN A 81 20.19 22.35 -9.94
N GLY A 82 20.02 21.36 -10.82
CA GLY A 82 20.90 20.18 -10.89
C GLY A 82 20.93 19.37 -9.59
N LEU A 83 19.86 19.39 -8.79
CA LEU A 83 19.84 18.76 -7.46
C LEU A 83 19.47 17.28 -7.51
N ILE A 84 18.80 16.86 -8.58
CA ILE A 84 18.35 15.48 -8.73
C ILE A 84 18.55 15.03 -10.17
N ASP A 85 18.80 13.74 -10.33
CA ASP A 85 18.56 13.03 -11.56
C ASP A 85 17.34 12.13 -11.41
N TYR A 86 16.56 12.00 -12.47
CA TYR A 86 15.40 11.12 -12.46
C TYR A 86 15.21 10.46 -13.82
N ASP A 87 14.72 9.23 -13.75
CA ASP A 87 14.28 8.40 -14.86
C ASP A 87 12.76 8.22 -14.81
N LYS A 88 12.22 7.33 -15.65
CA LYS A 88 10.80 7.00 -15.66
C LYS A 88 10.32 6.51 -14.29
N ASP A 89 11.12 5.64 -13.67
CA ASP A 89 10.72 4.90 -12.47
C ASP A 89 11.48 5.29 -11.19
N PHE A 90 12.68 5.89 -11.30
CA PHE A 90 13.56 6.18 -10.16
C PHE A 90 14.00 7.66 -10.09
N ILE A 91 14.34 8.10 -8.88
CA ILE A 91 14.93 9.41 -8.57
C ILE A 91 16.24 9.16 -7.80
N ARG A 92 17.30 9.90 -8.15
CA ARG A 92 18.62 9.87 -7.52
C ARG A 92 19.02 11.28 -7.10
N LEU A 93 19.67 11.44 -5.94
CA LEU A 93 20.25 12.71 -5.54
C LEU A 93 21.64 12.92 -6.15
N THR A 94 21.86 14.11 -6.71
CA THR A 94 23.22 14.56 -7.07
C THR A 94 23.97 15.00 -5.80
N GLU A 95 25.27 15.21 -5.89
CA GLU A 95 26.07 15.74 -4.76
C GLU A 95 25.53 17.09 -4.27
N ALA A 96 25.14 17.98 -5.19
CA ALA A 96 24.52 19.26 -4.86
C ALA A 96 23.15 19.09 -4.16
N GLY A 97 22.38 18.07 -4.56
CA GLY A 97 21.13 17.71 -3.90
C GLY A 97 21.34 17.25 -2.46
N ARG A 98 22.32 16.36 -2.22
CA ARG A 98 22.64 15.86 -0.88
C ARG A 98 23.12 16.97 0.05
N ALA A 99 23.93 17.91 -0.45
CA ALA A 99 24.38 19.06 0.33
C ALA A 99 23.25 20.01 0.75
N LYS A 100 22.14 20.04 0.01
CA LYS A 100 20.96 20.85 0.33
C LYS A 100 19.88 20.10 1.12
N ALA A 101 19.88 18.78 1.06
CA ALA A 101 18.96 17.96 1.83
C ALA A 101 19.27 18.12 3.33
N ASN A 102 18.25 18.36 4.13
CA ASN A 102 18.43 18.60 5.56
C ASN A 102 18.36 17.27 6.32
N ALA A 103 19.51 16.62 6.51
CA ALA A 103 19.59 15.34 7.23
C ALA A 103 19.07 15.42 8.67
N ALA A 104 19.16 16.58 9.32
CA ALA A 104 18.75 16.76 10.71
C ALA A 104 17.22 16.65 10.91
N GLU A 105 16.42 17.00 9.89
CA GLU A 105 14.96 16.86 9.95
C GLU A 105 14.51 15.41 9.66
N ILE A 106 15.43 14.57 9.17
CA ILE A 106 15.18 13.17 8.82
C ILE A 106 15.24 12.26 10.04
N GLU A 107 16.12 12.54 11.01
CA GLU A 107 16.24 11.74 12.24
C GLU A 107 14.99 11.81 13.13
N GLU A 108 14.21 12.89 13.05
CA GLU A 108 12.96 13.03 13.80
C GLU A 108 11.81 12.17 13.22
N ILE A 109 12.02 11.56 12.04
CA ILE A 109 11.10 10.60 11.41
C ILE A 109 11.71 9.18 11.46
N ALA A 110 12.43 8.84 12.52
CA ALA A 110 12.54 7.47 12.97
C ALA A 110 11.15 6.98 13.44
N MET A 111 10.20 6.91 12.51
CA MET A 111 8.91 6.28 12.73
C MET A 111 9.18 4.81 12.92
N ASP A 112 9.03 4.36 14.16
CA ASP A 112 8.87 2.95 14.49
C ASP A 112 7.82 2.33 13.56
N ASN A 113 8.03 1.06 13.22
CA ASN A 113 7.08 0.32 12.38
C ASN A 113 5.65 0.41 12.94
N ASP A 114 5.50 0.40 14.26
CA ASP A 114 4.21 0.55 14.94
C ASP A 114 3.54 1.90 14.64
N THR A 115 4.30 2.99 14.67
CA THR A 115 3.80 4.33 14.36
C THR A 115 3.41 4.43 12.89
N ALA A 116 4.21 3.87 11.98
CA ALA A 116 3.89 3.80 10.55
C ALA A 116 2.61 3.01 10.28
N GLN A 117 2.46 1.87 10.93
CA GLN A 117 1.25 1.06 10.85
C GLN A 117 0.02 1.80 11.39
N ALA A 118 0.15 2.53 12.50
CA ALA A 118 -0.92 3.34 13.07
C ALA A 118 -1.35 4.47 12.12
N GLU A 119 -0.41 5.19 11.51
CA GLU A 119 -0.71 6.23 10.53
C GLU A 119 -1.42 5.67 9.29
N ILE A 120 -0.98 4.51 8.78
CA ILE A 120 -1.64 3.84 7.65
C ILE A 120 -3.08 3.43 8.04
N LYS A 121 -3.27 2.92 9.24
CA LYS A 121 -4.58 2.55 9.80
C LYS A 121 -5.51 3.77 9.84
N GLU A 122 -5.04 4.90 10.33
CA GLU A 122 -5.79 6.15 10.37
C GLU A 122 -6.06 6.72 8.96
N LYS A 123 -5.03 6.85 8.14
CA LYS A 123 -5.08 7.40 6.78
C LYS A 123 -6.09 6.68 5.89
N HIS A 124 -6.14 5.35 5.99
CA HIS A 124 -7.05 4.53 5.19
C HIS A 124 -8.38 4.23 5.88
N LYS A 125 -8.60 4.79 7.09
CA LYS A 125 -9.78 4.61 7.94
C LYS A 125 -10.07 3.13 8.20
N LEU A 126 -9.02 2.36 8.46
CA LEU A 126 -9.09 0.97 8.90
C LEU A 126 -9.51 0.96 10.38
N GLY A 127 -10.77 1.34 10.65
CA GLY A 127 -11.31 1.32 12.01
C GLY A 127 -11.40 -0.09 12.59
N ASN A 128 -12.11 -0.24 13.72
CA ASN A 128 -12.27 -1.51 14.45
C ASN A 128 -13.13 -2.59 13.72
N GLY A 129 -13.36 -2.42 12.42
CA GLY A 129 -14.03 -3.40 11.59
C GLY A 129 -13.10 -4.55 11.18
N MET A 130 -13.62 -5.42 10.33
CA MET A 130 -12.91 -6.61 9.84
C MET A 130 -11.57 -6.28 9.17
N ALA A 131 -11.52 -5.18 8.42
CA ALA A 131 -10.28 -4.75 7.75
C ALA A 131 -9.19 -4.30 8.74
N GLY A 132 -9.57 -3.68 9.86
CA GLY A 132 -8.63 -3.32 10.93
C GLY A 132 -8.11 -4.55 11.65
N ARG A 133 -8.99 -5.52 11.96
CA ARG A 133 -8.58 -6.81 12.56
C ARG A 133 -7.66 -7.61 11.65
N LEU A 134 -7.95 -7.64 10.34
CA LEU A 134 -7.07 -8.27 9.36
C LEU A 134 -5.69 -7.60 9.35
N PHE A 135 -5.66 -6.27 9.38
CA PHE A 135 -4.41 -5.52 9.44
C PHE A 135 -3.62 -5.85 10.72
N ASP A 136 -4.29 -5.93 11.87
CA ASP A 136 -3.67 -6.26 13.16
C ASP A 136 -3.13 -7.71 13.20
N LEU A 137 -3.76 -8.65 12.49
CA LEU A 137 -3.27 -10.03 12.35
C LEU A 137 -1.99 -10.13 11.51
N LEU A 138 -1.83 -9.26 10.52
CA LEU A 138 -0.70 -9.26 9.58
C LEU A 138 0.43 -8.29 10.00
N LYS A 139 0.34 -7.71 11.20
CA LYS A 139 1.27 -6.68 11.69
C LYS A 139 2.71 -7.18 11.86
N ASP A 140 2.87 -8.50 12.00
CA ASP A 140 4.14 -9.21 12.08
C ASP A 140 4.93 -9.14 10.76
N GLY A 141 4.26 -8.84 9.65
CA GLY A 141 4.87 -8.68 8.33
C GLY A 141 5.18 -9.99 7.61
N GLY A 142 4.83 -11.13 8.22
CA GLY A 142 4.93 -12.46 7.62
C GLY A 142 3.89 -12.72 6.54
N ALA A 143 4.14 -13.76 5.75
CA ALA A 143 3.16 -14.31 4.81
C ALA A 143 2.27 -15.32 5.55
N HIS A 144 0.96 -15.09 5.55
CA HIS A 144 -0.01 -15.94 6.21
C HIS A 144 -0.86 -16.69 5.20
N ASP A 145 -1.26 -17.93 5.52
CA ASP A 145 -2.21 -18.67 4.70
C ASP A 145 -3.58 -17.98 4.69
N ARG A 146 -4.15 -17.82 3.50
CA ARG A 146 -5.41 -17.11 3.30
C ARG A 146 -6.57 -17.76 4.05
N ASN A 147 -6.64 -19.09 4.07
CA ASN A 147 -7.75 -19.79 4.68
C ASN A 147 -7.66 -19.70 6.21
N ALA A 148 -6.44 -19.82 6.76
CA ALA A 148 -6.19 -19.63 8.19
C ALA A 148 -6.59 -18.22 8.68
N VAL A 149 -6.19 -17.18 7.94
CA VAL A 149 -6.56 -15.79 8.26
C VAL A 149 -8.06 -15.57 8.17
N LYS A 150 -8.72 -16.16 7.17
CA LYS A 150 -10.17 -16.06 7.00
C LYS A 150 -10.92 -16.71 8.18
N GLU A 151 -10.44 -17.86 8.64
CA GLU A 151 -10.99 -18.56 9.80
C GLU A 151 -10.80 -17.76 11.10
N GLN A 152 -9.59 -17.23 11.34
CA GLN A 152 -9.31 -16.38 12.51
C GLN A 152 -10.16 -15.11 12.55
N LEU A 153 -10.50 -14.56 11.39
CA LEU A 153 -11.39 -13.39 11.30
C LEU A 153 -12.86 -13.74 11.54
N GLY A 154 -13.25 -15.02 11.47
CA GLY A 154 -14.66 -15.44 11.56
C GLY A 154 -15.48 -15.05 10.33
N CYS A 155 -14.84 -14.87 9.16
CA CYS A 155 -15.55 -14.57 7.92
C CYS A 155 -16.23 -15.83 7.37
N GLN A 156 -17.53 -16.00 7.61
CA GLN A 156 -18.28 -17.14 7.06
C GLN A 156 -18.45 -17.05 5.52
N SER A 157 -18.66 -15.85 4.98
CA SER A 157 -18.89 -15.66 3.54
C SER A 157 -17.58 -15.38 2.77
N ASN A 158 -17.40 -16.10 1.66
CA ASN A 158 -16.27 -15.86 0.74
C ASN A 158 -16.35 -14.46 0.10
N GLY A 159 -17.55 -13.98 -0.19
CA GLY A 159 -17.76 -12.68 -0.86
C GLY A 159 -17.30 -11.49 -0.03
N SER A 160 -17.67 -11.44 1.25
CA SER A 160 -17.30 -10.31 2.13
C SER A 160 -15.79 -10.24 2.34
N PHE A 161 -15.13 -11.39 2.49
CA PHE A 161 -13.67 -11.47 2.58
C PHE A 161 -13.00 -10.99 1.28
N ALA A 162 -13.44 -11.49 0.12
CA ALA A 162 -12.88 -11.09 -1.18
C ALA A 162 -13.01 -9.59 -1.46
N VAL A 163 -14.16 -8.97 -1.15
CA VAL A 163 -14.38 -7.53 -1.30
C VAL A 163 -13.42 -6.74 -0.41
N MET A 164 -13.21 -7.18 0.84
CA MET A 164 -12.26 -6.55 1.76
C MET A 164 -10.82 -6.62 1.24
N ILE A 165 -10.36 -7.80 0.83
CA ILE A 165 -9.02 -8.00 0.23
C ILE A 165 -8.83 -7.12 -1.01
N CYS A 166 -9.82 -7.09 -1.91
CA CYS A 166 -9.76 -6.27 -3.12
C CYS A 166 -9.60 -4.78 -2.79
N ASN A 167 -10.33 -4.28 -1.79
CA ASN A 167 -10.22 -2.89 -1.34
C ASN A 167 -8.85 -2.56 -0.72
N LEU A 168 -8.27 -3.48 0.06
CA LEU A 168 -6.94 -3.29 0.65
C LEU A 168 -5.83 -3.39 -0.40
N LYS A 169 -5.94 -4.32 -1.36
CA LYS A 169 -5.03 -4.47 -2.50
C LYS A 169 -5.03 -3.23 -3.38
N LYS A 170 -6.20 -2.68 -3.71
CA LYS A 170 -6.33 -1.43 -4.48
C LYS A 170 -5.65 -0.24 -3.80
N LYS A 171 -5.63 -0.23 -2.46
CA LYS A 171 -4.93 0.78 -1.66
C LYS A 171 -3.43 0.52 -1.52
N GLY A 172 -2.94 -0.63 -1.99
CA GLY A 172 -1.54 -1.03 -1.86
C GLY A 172 -1.11 -1.36 -0.43
N ILE A 173 -2.06 -1.66 0.46
CA ILE A 173 -1.77 -1.95 1.88
C ILE A 173 -1.35 -3.41 2.07
N ILE A 174 -1.86 -4.30 1.22
CA ILE A 174 -1.53 -5.74 1.24
C ILE A 174 -1.01 -6.19 -0.11
N VAL A 175 -0.12 -7.18 -0.06
CA VAL A 175 0.22 -8.02 -1.20
C VAL A 175 -0.57 -9.32 -1.05
N TYR A 176 -1.32 -9.67 -2.09
CA TYR A 176 -2.22 -10.82 -2.09
C TYR A 176 -1.87 -11.74 -3.24
N ASP A 177 -1.56 -12.99 -2.91
CA ASP A 177 -1.36 -14.10 -3.83
C ASP A 177 -2.54 -15.10 -3.73
N ARG A 178 -2.49 -16.19 -4.50
CA ARG A 178 -3.56 -17.22 -4.51
C ARG A 178 -3.72 -17.90 -3.16
N VAL A 179 -2.61 -18.12 -2.46
CA VAL A 179 -2.53 -18.91 -1.22
C VAL A 179 -2.22 -18.04 -0.02
N THR A 180 -1.39 -17.00 -0.18
CA THR A 180 -0.88 -16.20 0.93
C THR A 180 -1.33 -14.75 0.89
N ILE A 181 -1.33 -14.14 2.07
CA ILE A 181 -1.58 -12.72 2.27
C ILE A 181 -0.52 -12.14 3.22
N GLN A 182 -0.03 -10.95 2.88
CA GLN A 182 0.92 -10.21 3.71
C GLN A 182 0.67 -8.70 3.60
N LEU A 183 1.06 -7.94 4.62
CA LEU A 183 1.13 -6.48 4.52
C LEU A 183 2.19 -6.09 3.47
N ALA A 184 1.98 -4.97 2.78
CA ALA A 184 2.93 -4.41 1.81
C ALA A 184 4.08 -3.68 2.52
N ASP A 185 5.22 -3.50 1.82
CA ASP A 185 6.44 -2.89 2.40
C ASP A 185 6.23 -1.45 2.87
N ILE A 186 5.19 -0.77 2.38
CA ILE A 186 4.81 0.56 2.87
C ILE A 186 4.48 0.57 4.36
N CYS A 187 4.12 -0.58 4.96
CA CYS A 187 3.81 -0.73 6.37
C CYS A 187 5.05 -1.00 7.24
N PHE A 188 6.21 -1.21 6.62
CA PHE A 188 7.46 -1.56 7.29
C PHE A 188 8.60 -0.69 6.77
N PRO A 189 8.59 0.62 7.09
CA PRO A 189 9.62 1.53 6.60
C PRO A 189 11.01 1.19 7.17
N LEU A 190 11.11 0.47 8.30
CA LEU A 190 12.37 -0.06 8.85
C LEU A 190 12.68 -1.50 8.39
N GLY A 191 11.97 -2.00 7.38
CA GLY A 191 12.04 -3.40 6.99
C GLY A 191 11.17 -4.30 7.86
N ARG A 192 10.93 -5.51 7.34
CA ARG A 192 10.16 -6.55 8.02
C ARG A 192 11.07 -7.17 9.07
N GLY A 193 10.78 -6.98 10.34
CA GLY A 193 11.60 -7.49 11.47
C GLY A 193 11.62 -9.02 11.61
N GLY A 194 11.25 -9.77 10.58
CA GLY A 194 11.41 -11.21 10.53
C GLY A 194 12.80 -11.51 10.02
N ASN A 195 13.62 -12.16 10.86
CA ASN A 195 14.86 -12.84 10.53
C ASN A 195 15.09 -12.92 9.02
N SER A 196 15.83 -11.96 8.47
CA SER A 196 16.72 -12.29 7.38
C SER A 196 17.80 -13.18 7.98
N ASP A 197 17.40 -14.39 8.41
CA ASP A 197 18.32 -15.50 8.41
C ASP A 197 18.75 -15.58 6.96
N CYS A 198 19.97 -15.13 6.77
CA CYS A 198 20.79 -15.26 5.61
C CYS A 198 20.96 -16.75 5.32
N ALA A 199 19.88 -17.44 4.96
CA ALA A 199 19.90 -18.70 4.24
C ALA A 199 20.27 -18.42 2.77
N SER A 200 21.24 -17.52 2.56
CA SER A 200 22.13 -17.61 1.41
C SER A 200 22.95 -18.87 1.63
N GLU A 201 22.57 -19.91 0.91
CA GLU A 201 23.52 -20.81 0.25
C GLU A 201 24.79 -21.13 1.04
N MET A 202 24.67 -22.00 2.03
CA MET A 202 25.62 -23.12 2.07
C MET A 202 25.00 -24.26 1.29
N SER A 203 24.88 -24.08 -0.03
CA SER A 203 24.78 -25.22 -0.95
C SER A 203 26.16 -25.87 -0.99
N ALA A 204 26.42 -26.67 0.05
CA ALA A 204 27.54 -27.57 0.10
C ALA A 204 27.43 -28.51 -1.09
N GLY A 205 28.44 -28.45 -1.96
CA GLY A 205 28.56 -29.35 -3.08
C GLY A 205 28.55 -30.82 -2.63
N GLY A 206 27.87 -31.63 -3.43
CA GLY A 206 28.36 -32.95 -3.81
C GLY A 206 28.22 -34.09 -2.80
N ALA A 207 27.10 -34.79 -2.87
CA ALA A 207 27.12 -36.26 -2.84
C ALA A 207 25.90 -36.80 -3.59
N LYS A 208 26.15 -37.54 -4.68
CA LYS A 208 25.14 -38.32 -5.41
C LYS A 208 24.84 -39.61 -4.63
N PRO A 209 23.59 -39.91 -4.26
CA PRO A 209 23.16 -41.29 -4.04
C PRO A 209 22.47 -41.81 -5.30
N HIS A 210 22.87 -43.02 -5.70
CA HIS A 210 22.31 -43.82 -6.79
C HIS A 210 20.79 -44.02 -6.66
N PRO A 211 20.04 -44.07 -7.79
CA PRO A 211 18.67 -44.54 -7.80
C PRO A 211 18.64 -46.07 -7.90
N SER A 212 18.12 -46.74 -6.87
CA SER A 212 17.57 -48.09 -7.00
C SER A 212 16.05 -48.00 -7.01
N ALA A 213 15.49 -48.48 -8.11
CA ALA A 213 14.09 -48.56 -8.44
C ALA A 213 13.21 -49.15 -7.33
N VAL A 214 11.99 -48.61 -7.19
CA VAL A 214 10.76 -49.40 -7.15
C VAL A 214 9.59 -48.56 -7.68
N ASP A 215 8.92 -49.13 -8.68
CA ASP A 215 7.60 -48.77 -9.19
C ASP A 215 6.53 -48.70 -8.08
N SER A 216 5.59 -47.76 -8.19
CA SER A 216 4.14 -48.07 -8.19
C SER A 216 3.26 -46.81 -8.31
N PHE A 217 2.54 -46.77 -9.43
CA PHE A 217 1.20 -46.25 -9.68
C PHE A 217 0.45 -45.48 -8.57
N ALA A 218 -0.01 -44.27 -8.90
CA ALA A 218 -1.44 -43.93 -8.87
C ALA A 218 -1.73 -42.65 -9.66
N ILE A 219 -2.57 -42.79 -10.68
CA ILE A 219 -3.21 -41.73 -11.47
C ILE A 219 -4.32 -41.09 -10.63
N VAL A 220 -4.37 -39.76 -10.53
CA VAL A 220 -5.57 -39.02 -10.06
C VAL A 220 -5.77 -37.78 -10.93
N PRO A 221 -7.00 -37.52 -11.43
CA PRO A 221 -7.25 -36.60 -12.54
C PRO A 221 -7.30 -35.13 -12.15
N GLU A 222 -6.94 -34.31 -13.14
CA GLU A 222 -7.11 -32.87 -13.21
C GLU A 222 -8.59 -32.46 -13.07
N THR A 223 -8.87 -31.49 -12.20
CA THR A 223 -10.05 -30.63 -12.33
C THR A 223 -9.62 -29.18 -12.36
N THR A 224 -9.40 -28.71 -13.59
CA THR A 224 -9.25 -27.31 -13.95
C THR A 224 -10.60 -26.62 -13.73
N SER A 225 -10.70 -25.76 -12.71
CA SER A 225 -11.82 -24.83 -12.54
C SER A 225 -11.30 -23.40 -12.57
N SER A 226 -11.20 -22.86 -13.78
CA SER A 226 -10.95 -21.45 -14.07
C SER A 226 -12.24 -20.66 -13.83
N GLY A 227 -12.41 -20.14 -12.61
CA GLY A 227 -13.45 -19.19 -12.28
C GLY A 227 -13.08 -17.78 -12.74
N GLU A 228 -13.61 -17.37 -13.89
CA GLU A 228 -13.60 -15.98 -14.34
C GLU A 228 -14.52 -15.12 -13.45
N CYS A 229 -13.95 -14.13 -12.76
CA CYS A 229 -14.71 -13.14 -12.01
C CYS A 229 -15.32 -12.11 -12.98
N ASN A 230 -16.43 -12.46 -13.63
CA ASN A 230 -17.22 -11.49 -14.39
C ASN A 230 -17.97 -10.55 -13.44
N SER A 231 -17.53 -9.29 -13.41
CA SER A 231 -18.23 -8.19 -12.75
C SER A 231 -19.43 -7.76 -13.60
N SER A 232 -20.64 -8.13 -13.18
CA SER A 232 -21.87 -7.60 -13.77
C SER A 232 -22.02 -6.12 -13.45
N ASN A 233 -21.93 -5.29 -14.49
CA ASN A 233 -22.22 -3.87 -14.43
C ASN A 233 -23.74 -3.70 -14.57
N SER A 234 -24.45 -3.45 -13.46
CA SER A 234 -25.87 -3.09 -13.47
C SER A 234 -26.01 -1.61 -13.77
N MET A 235 -26.41 -1.31 -15.00
CA MET A 235 -26.73 0.03 -15.49
C MET A 235 -28.19 0.33 -15.10
N VAL A 236 -28.40 1.13 -14.06
CA VAL A 236 -29.71 1.71 -13.74
C VAL A 236 -29.81 3.03 -14.48
N SER A 237 -30.61 3.06 -15.55
CA SER A 237 -31.07 4.30 -16.18
C SER A 237 -32.22 4.88 -15.35
N VAL A 238 -32.11 6.17 -15.03
CA VAL A 238 -33.23 7.03 -14.61
C VAL A 238 -33.39 8.10 -15.67
#